data_AF-A0AAD3RWH1-F1
#
_entry.id   AF-A0AAD3RWH1-F1
#
_cell.length_a   1.000
_cell.length_b   1.000
_cell.length_c   1.000
_cell.angle_alpha   90.00
_cell.angle_beta   90.00
_cell.angle_gamma   90.00
#
_symmetry.space_group_name_H-M   'P 1'
#
loop_
_entity.id
_entity.type
_entity.pdbx_description
1 polymer ?
#
loop_
_entity_poly.entity_id
_entity_poly.type
_entity_poly.pdbx_seq_one_letter_code
_entity_poly.pdbx_strand_id
1 'polypeptide(L)' 'MRDFDSLPLPFDEEGRKTMVSVENCDEKGYSVGTVECIDRPRLMFDTICTLMDLECHIFHGFMRSSQGSAFQAWKLCAK' A
#
# COMPACT_ATOMS: atom_id res chain seq x y z
N MET A 1 -9.91 -15.53 -13.65
CA MET A 1 -9.13 -14.26 -13.54
C MET A 1 -9.80 -13.24 -12.62
N ARG A 2 -10.59 -13.70 -11.64
CA ARG A 2 -10.94 -12.96 -10.41
C ARG A 2 -11.29 -14.01 -9.35
N ASP A 3 -10.30 -14.83 -9.02
CA ASP A 3 -10.48 -15.97 -8.09
C ASP A 3 -9.69 -15.71 -6.80
N PHE A 4 -9.60 -14.44 -6.39
CA PHE A 4 -8.94 -14.01 -5.15
C PHE A 4 -9.93 -13.46 -4.10
N ASP A 5 -11.20 -13.27 -4.47
CA ASP A 5 -12.28 -12.73 -3.61
C ASP A 5 -12.94 -13.79 -2.71
N SER A 6 -12.51 -15.05 -2.75
CA SER A 6 -13.17 -16.16 -2.04
C SER A 6 -12.38 -16.74 -0.88
N LEU A 7 -11.24 -16.15 -0.51
CA LEU A 7 -10.65 -16.47 0.78
C LEU A 7 -11.29 -15.55 1.81
N PRO A 8 -11.89 -16.08 2.90
CA PRO A 8 -12.28 -15.22 4.01
C PRO A 8 -11.04 -14.40 4.34
N LEU A 9 -11.15 -13.07 4.32
CA LEU A 9 -10.11 -12.21 4.87
C LEU A 9 -9.80 -12.83 6.24
N PRO A 10 -8.59 -13.39 6.45
CA PRO A 10 -8.28 -13.87 7.77
C PRO A 10 -8.40 -12.61 8.62
N PHE A 11 -9.36 -12.63 9.56
CA PHE A 11 -9.05 -11.98 10.82
C PHE A 11 -7.79 -12.70 11.26
N ASP A 12 -6.67 -12.01 11.13
CA ASP A 12 -5.38 -12.58 11.46
C ASP A 12 -5.48 -13.04 12.91
N GLU A 13 -5.33 -14.34 13.16
CA GLU A 13 -5.33 -14.96 14.50
C GLU A 13 -4.22 -14.38 15.41
N GLU A 14 -3.43 -13.42 14.92
CA GLU A 14 -2.46 -12.62 15.66
C GLU A 14 -2.60 -11.09 15.40
N GLY A 15 -3.80 -10.53 15.19
CA GLY A 15 -4.04 -9.08 15.36
C GLY A 15 -3.13 -8.10 14.57
N ARG A 16 -2.48 -8.53 13.48
CA ARG A 16 -1.56 -7.70 12.68
C ARG A 16 -2.36 -6.78 11.75
N LYS A 17 -2.98 -5.77 12.34
CA LYS A 17 -3.76 -4.75 11.63
C LYS A 17 -2.95 -4.13 10.50
N THR A 18 -3.54 -4.07 9.30
CA THR A 18 -3.00 -3.29 8.19
C THR A 18 -2.90 -1.82 8.62
N MET A 19 -1.70 -1.26 8.57
CA MET A 19 -1.41 0.11 8.92
C MET A 19 -1.18 0.92 7.65
N VAL A 20 -1.97 1.97 7.48
CA VAL A 20 -1.84 2.90 6.38
C VAL A 20 -1.64 4.28 6.99
N SER A 21 -0.60 4.97 6.56
CA SER A 21 -0.34 6.36 6.93
C SER A 21 0.00 7.19 5.70
N VAL A 22 -0.42 8.44 5.73
CA VAL A 22 -0.12 9.43 4.69
C VAL A 22 0.52 10.62 5.38
N GLU A 23 1.75 10.92 4.97
CA GLU A 23 2.51 12.06 5.47
C GLU A 23 2.59 13.12 4.37
N ASN A 24 2.02 14.30 4.59
CA ASN A 24 2.11 15.40 3.64
C ASN A 24 3.40 16.18 3.88
N CYS A 25 4.24 16.30 2.85
CA CYS A 25 5.44 17.12 2.85
C CYS A 25 5.17 18.40 2.04
N ASP A 26 4.39 19.31 2.61
CA ASP A 26 3.95 20.55 1.94
C ASP A 26 5.14 21.42 1.51
N GLU A 27 6.23 21.44 2.28
CA GLU A 27 7.47 22.16 1.95
C GLU A 27 8.13 21.68 0.64
N LYS A 28 7.88 20.43 0.25
CA LYS A 28 8.45 19.79 -0.95
C LYS A 28 7.41 19.48 -2.02
N GLY A 29 6.14 19.83 -1.80
CA GLY A 29 5.05 19.61 -2.76
C GLY A 29 4.71 18.14 -3.03
N TYR A 30 4.98 17.24 -2.09
CA TYR A 30 4.65 15.82 -2.23
C TYR A 30 4.07 15.23 -0.95
N SER A 31 3.33 14.13 -1.09
CA SER A 31 2.86 13.31 0.01
C SER A 31 3.55 11.94 -0.02
N VAL A 32 3.73 11.32 1.13
CA VAL A 32 4.28 9.97 1.26
C VAL A 32 3.20 9.07 1.81
N GLY A 33 2.75 8.11 1.01
CA GLY A 33 1.85 7.05 1.45
C GLY A 33 2.64 5.83 1.86
N THR A 34 2.46 5.35 3.09
CA THR A 34 3.06 4.12 3.60
C THR A 34 1.99 3.10 3.95
N VAL A 35 2.20 1.86 3.54
CA VAL A 35 1.30 0.73 3.79
C VAL A 35 2.12 -0.41 4.38
N GLU A 36 1.73 -0.85 5.57
CA GLU A 36 2.25 -2.06 6.21
C GLU A 36 1.13 -3.06 6.40
N CYS A 37 1.30 -4.26 5.88
CA CYS A 37 0.30 -5.32 6.01
C CYS A 37 0.95 -6.69 5.88
N ILE A 38 0.19 -7.75 6.12
CA ILE A 38 0.62 -9.11 5.78
C ILE A 38 0.86 -9.19 4.28
N ASP A 39 1.98 -9.77 3.87
CA ASP A 39 2.35 -9.91 2.47
C ASP A 39 1.33 -10.79 1.75
N ARG A 40 0.73 -10.27 0.69
CA ARG A 40 -0.31 -10.95 -0.09
C ARG A 40 0.06 -10.92 -1.57
N PRO A 41 -0.23 -12.00 -2.33
CA PRO A 41 -0.05 -11.97 -3.77
C PRO A 41 -0.78 -10.78 -4.39
N ARG A 42 -0.12 -10.04 -5.29
CA ARG A 42 -0.64 -8.85 -6.01
C ARG A 42 -0.79 -7.56 -5.19
N LEU A 43 -0.39 -7.53 -3.93
CA LEU A 43 -0.50 -6.34 -3.07
C LEU A 43 0.07 -5.05 -3.70
N MET A 44 1.25 -5.12 -4.34
CA MET A 44 1.84 -3.96 -5.05
C MET A 44 0.93 -3.48 -6.18
N PHE A 45 0.42 -4.42 -6.97
CA PHE A 45 -0.40 -4.12 -8.13
C PHE A 45 -1.71 -3.44 -7.69
N ASP A 46 -2.37 -4.01 -6.69
CA ASP A 46 -3.60 -3.45 -6.14
C ASP A 46 -3.36 -2.04 -5.57
N THR A 47 -2.22 -1.83 -4.91
CA THR A 47 -1.83 -0.51 -4.38
C THR A 47 -1.61 0.51 -5.50
N ILE A 48 -0.85 0.15 -6.55
CA ILE A 48 -0.60 1.04 -7.69
C ILE A 48 -1.89 1.35 -8.45
N CYS A 49 -2.72 0.33 -8.72
CA CYS A 49 -4.01 0.53 -9.38
C CYS A 49 -4.90 1.47 -8.56
N THR A 50 -5.00 1.27 -7.25
CA THR A 50 -5.77 2.15 -6.37
C THR A 50 -5.25 3.59 -6.40
N LEU A 51 -3.93 3.79 -6.35
CA LEU A 51 -3.33 5.13 -6.44
C LEU A 51 -3.61 5.80 -7.79
N MET A 52 -3.54 5.03 -8.88
CA MET A 52 -3.86 5.51 -10.23
C MET A 52 -5.35 5.85 -10.38
N ASP A 53 -6.25 5.04 -9.80
CA ASP A 53 -7.69 5.27 -9.80
C ASP A 53 -8.07 6.52 -8.99
N LEU A 54 -7.27 6.86 -7.97
CA LEU A 54 -7.38 8.11 -7.20
C LEU A 54 -6.65 9.30 -7.87
N GLU A 55 -6.19 9.13 -9.11
CA GLU A 55 -5.44 10.13 -9.87
C GLU A 55 -4.18 10.66 -9.15
N CYS A 56 -3.56 9.82 -8.32
CA CYS A 56 -2.31 10.16 -7.64
C CYS A 56 -1.12 9.88 -8.57
N HIS A 57 -0.29 10.88 -8.81
CA HIS A 57 0.92 10.72 -9.61
C HIS A 57 2.08 10.22 -8.73
N ILE A 58 2.53 9.00 -8.98
CA ILE A 58 3.62 8.35 -8.24
C ILE A 58 4.96 8.71 -8.90
N PHE A 59 5.85 9.37 -8.16
CA PHE A 59 7.21 9.68 -8.66
C PHE A 59 8.23 8.62 -8.28
N HIS A 60 8.08 8.07 -7.08
CA HIS A 60 9.03 7.12 -6.53
C HIS A 60 8.29 6.18 -5.59
N GLY A 61 8.66 4.90 -5.62
CA GLY A 61 8.09 3.91 -4.73
C GLY A 61 9.12 2.86 -4.37
N PHE A 62 8.99 2.29 -3.18
CA PHE A 62 9.73 1.10 -2.81
C PHE A 62 8.87 0.14 -2.01
N MET A 63 9.21 -1.13 -2.14
CA MET A 63 8.58 -2.24 -1.43
C MET A 63 9.66 -3.01 -0.69
N ARG A 64 9.32 -3.48 0.51
CA ARG A 64 10.11 -4.43 1.28
C ARG A 64 9.17 -5.50 1.82
N SER A 65 9.43 -6.77 1.52
CA SER A 65 8.80 -7.89 2.19
C SER A 65 9.77 -8.53 3.19
N SER A 66 9.28 -8.93 4.35
CA SER A 66 10.05 -9.60 5.41
C SER A 66 9.15 -10.54 6.20
N GLN A 67 9.49 -11.84 6.24
CA GLN A 67 8.81 -12.87 7.05
C GLN A 67 7.26 -12.78 7.05
N GLY A 68 6.66 -12.61 5.86
CA GLY A 68 5.20 -12.54 5.70
C GLY A 68 4.56 -11.19 6.01
N SER A 69 5.36 -10.13 6.25
CA SER A 69 4.91 -8.73 6.24
C SER A 69 5.43 -8.03 4.98
N ALA A 70 4.62 -7.15 4.41
CA ALA A 70 4.97 -6.27 3.32
C ALA A 70 4.83 -4.81 3.77
N PHE A 71 5.92 -4.07 3.59
CA PHE A 71 5.98 -2.63 3.76
C PHE A 71 6.14 -1.98 2.39
N GLN A 72 5.30 -1.00 2.09
CA GLN A 72 5.31 -0.24 0.85
C GLN A 72 5.32 1.24 1.17
N ALA A 73 6.09 2.02 0.42
CA ALA A 73 6.12 3.46 0.55
C ALA A 73 6.15 4.11 -0.83
N TRP A 74 5.30 5.11 -1.03
CA TRP A 74 5.08 5.78 -2.31
C TRP A 74 5.14 7.29 -2.12
N LYS A 75 5.92 7.98 -2.96
CA LYS A 75 5.95 9.44 -3.05
C LYS A 75 4.98 9.87 -4.14
N LEU A 76 3.94 10.57 -3.70
CA LEU A 76 2.82 11.05 -4.50
C LEU A 76 2.96 12.57 -4.69
N CYS A 77 2.63 13.10 -5.86
CA CYS A 77 2.48 14.55 -6.01
C CYS A 77 1.34 15.04 -5.10
N ALA A 78 1.60 16.06 -4.28
CA ALA A 78 0.50 16.81 -3.67
C ALA A 78 -0.20 17.59 -4.79
N LYS A 79 -1.52 17.46 -4.91
CA LYS A 79 -2.33 18.28 -5.83
C LYS A 79 -2.54 19.66 -5.22
#